data_AF-A0A9P0ALV7-F1
#
_entry.id   AF-A0A9P0ALV7-F1
#
_cell.length_a   1.000
_cell.length_b   1.000
_cell.length_c   1.000
_cell.angle_alpha   90.00
_cell.angle_beta   90.00
_cell.angle_gamma   90.00
#
_symmetry.space_group_name_H-M   'P 1'
#
loop_
_entity.id
_entity.type
_entity.pdbx_description
1 polymer ?
#
loop_
_entity_poly.entity_id
_entity_poly.type
_entity_poly.pdbx_seq_one_letter_code
_entity_poly.pdbx_strand_id
1 'polypeptide(L)'
;MGEEDWLNKLSDQFRSCGDGIVKYLVFLFNFLLAICGLILVIAGAIALADLWPSSHFLDTKVLLPPIIILVIGILTFFVAFLGCCGVLARSHCMLTSFAAILLSLIIIQILAGAIAIIAKDDFSNSMRSALKYSLGNYSFTNLDGQSWDAAQRKLECCGVDGPRDWAQVFTENQVPASCCRGAPDNVNALCRNTFDDRIVYQIGCYAKLQQSVRIHSNWIIGLGLGLVLIEILGVILACVAAKSIRDDNRNK
;
A
#
# COMPACT_ATOMS: atom_id res chain seq x y z
N MET A 1 -39.85 -41.87 19.63
CA MET A 1 -38.66 -40.98 19.54
C MET A 1 -38.18 -41.11 18.11
N GLY A 2 -38.60 -40.19 17.25
CA GLY A 2 -38.56 -40.35 15.79
C GLY A 2 -37.19 -40.03 15.20
N GLU A 3 -36.91 -40.61 14.04
CA GLU A 3 -35.69 -40.39 13.23
C GLU A 3 -35.47 -38.90 12.90
N GLU A 4 -36.56 -38.14 12.74
CA GLU A 4 -36.54 -36.68 12.58
C GLU A 4 -35.99 -35.93 13.81
N ASP A 5 -36.24 -36.42 15.03
CA ASP A 5 -35.75 -35.81 16.28
C ASP A 5 -34.22 -36.00 16.43
N TRP A 6 -33.70 -37.14 15.95
CA TRP A 6 -32.26 -37.42 15.89
C TRP A 6 -31.54 -36.60 14.81
N LEU A 7 -32.14 -36.45 13.63
CA LEU A 7 -31.60 -35.59 12.57
C LEU A 7 -31.59 -34.11 12.99
N ASN A 8 -32.63 -33.64 13.66
CA ASN A 8 -32.68 -32.28 14.20
C ASN A 8 -31.62 -32.07 15.28
N LYS A 9 -31.44 -33.00 16.23
CA LYS A 9 -30.35 -32.95 17.23
C LYS A 9 -28.96 -32.96 16.62
N LEU A 10 -28.71 -33.79 15.62
CA LEU A 10 -27.44 -33.82 14.89
C LEU A 10 -27.22 -32.48 14.17
N SER A 11 -28.25 -31.96 13.49
CA SER A 11 -28.17 -30.66 12.81
C SER A 11 -27.87 -29.52 13.79
N ASP A 12 -28.48 -29.51 14.97
CA ASP A 12 -28.27 -28.51 16.02
C ASP A 12 -26.88 -28.64 16.67
N GLN A 13 -26.39 -29.87 16.85
CA GLN A 13 -25.05 -30.13 17.38
C GLN A 13 -23.96 -29.70 16.37
N PHE A 14 -24.15 -29.94 15.08
CA PHE A 14 -23.27 -29.42 14.02
C PHE A 14 -23.35 -27.88 13.93
N ARG A 15 -24.53 -27.28 14.10
CA ARG A 15 -24.73 -25.83 14.13
C ARG A 15 -24.00 -25.17 15.30
N SER A 16 -24.09 -25.76 16.48
CA SER A 16 -23.44 -25.28 17.71
C SER A 16 -21.91 -25.36 17.61
N CYS A 17 -21.38 -26.46 17.04
CA CYS A 17 -19.94 -26.62 16.83
C CYS A 17 -19.42 -25.65 15.74
N GLY A 18 -20.17 -25.50 14.64
CA GLY A 18 -19.85 -24.56 13.57
C GLY A 18 -19.87 -23.09 14.02
N ASP A 19 -20.83 -22.70 14.86
CA ASP A 19 -20.94 -21.34 15.40
C ASP A 19 -19.77 -20.99 16.36
N GLY A 20 -19.30 -21.96 17.15
CA GLY A 20 -18.09 -21.81 17.96
C GLY A 20 -16.81 -21.64 17.13
N ILE A 21 -16.66 -22.44 16.07
CA ILE A 21 -15.51 -22.37 15.16
C ILE A 21 -15.50 -21.03 14.41
N VAL A 22 -16.65 -20.57 13.90
CA VAL A 22 -16.76 -19.28 13.21
C VAL A 22 -16.38 -18.12 14.13
N LYS A 23 -16.91 -18.10 15.36
CA LYS A 23 -16.56 -17.06 16.36
C LYS A 23 -15.06 -17.07 16.69
N TYR A 24 -14.45 -18.24 16.83
CA TYR A 24 -13.02 -18.37 17.06
C TYR A 24 -12.19 -17.88 15.87
N LEU A 25 -12.53 -18.26 14.64
CA LEU A 25 -11.82 -17.82 13.43
C LEU A 25 -11.90 -16.30 13.24
N VAL A 26 -13.09 -15.71 13.44
CA VAL A 26 -13.28 -14.25 13.37
C VAL A 26 -12.43 -13.57 14.44
N PHE A 27 -12.43 -14.07 15.67
CA PHE A 27 -11.61 -13.53 16.75
C PHE A 27 -10.11 -13.62 16.43
N LEU A 28 -9.62 -14.79 16.04
CA LEU A 28 -8.21 -15.02 15.74
C LEU A 28 -7.73 -14.14 14.57
N PHE A 29 -8.50 -14.09 13.48
CA PHE A 29 -8.15 -13.28 12.32
C PHE A 29 -8.11 -11.79 12.67
N ASN A 30 -9.13 -11.26 13.34
CA ASN A 30 -9.14 -9.86 13.77
C ASN A 30 -8.04 -9.57 14.80
N PHE A 31 -7.71 -10.52 15.68
CA PHE A 31 -6.62 -10.34 16.65
C PHE A 31 -5.26 -10.21 15.95
N LEU A 32 -4.99 -11.06 14.96
CA LEU A 32 -3.78 -10.97 14.15
C LEU A 32 -3.73 -9.64 13.37
N LEU A 33 -4.84 -9.21 12.78
CA LEU A 33 -4.93 -7.90 12.11
C LEU A 33 -4.70 -6.74 13.08
N ALA A 34 -5.20 -6.81 14.31
CA ALA A 34 -4.95 -5.80 15.33
C ALA A 34 -3.46 -5.70 15.67
N ILE A 35 -2.76 -6.84 15.80
CA ILE A 35 -1.31 -6.87 16.00
C ILE A 35 -0.58 -6.24 14.81
N CYS A 36 -0.95 -6.63 13.58
CA CYS A 36 -0.37 -6.03 12.37
C CYS A 36 -0.59 -4.52 12.31
N GLY A 37 -1.81 -4.05 12.61
CA GLY A 37 -2.13 -2.62 12.70
C GLY A 37 -1.27 -1.91 13.74
N LEU A 38 -1.10 -2.48 14.93
CA LEU A 38 -0.24 -1.91 15.97
C LEU A 38 1.22 -1.83 15.54
N ILE A 39 1.74 -2.86 14.87
CA ILE A 39 3.11 -2.85 14.32
C ILE A 39 3.26 -1.72 13.30
N LEU A 40 2.29 -1.54 12.39
CA LEU A 40 2.31 -0.44 11.42
C LEU A 40 2.27 0.94 12.10
N VAL A 41 1.47 1.09 13.16
CA VAL A 41 1.42 2.34 13.94
C VAL A 41 2.78 2.64 14.56
N ILE A 42 3.40 1.65 15.21
CA ILE A 42 4.72 1.82 15.83
C ILE A 42 5.78 2.14 14.77
N ALA A 43 5.81 1.41 13.67
CA ALA A 43 6.76 1.64 12.58
C ALA A 43 6.58 3.03 11.96
N GLY A 44 5.34 3.45 11.68
CA GLY A 44 5.04 4.78 11.16
C GLY A 44 5.42 5.89 12.14
N ALA A 45 5.17 5.69 13.44
CA ALA A 45 5.52 6.65 14.49
C ALA A 45 7.04 6.78 14.66
N ILE A 46 7.79 5.68 14.67
CA ILE A 46 9.26 5.70 14.73
C ILE A 46 9.82 6.40 13.50
N ALA A 47 9.39 6.02 12.29
CA ALA A 47 9.85 6.65 11.06
C ALA A 47 9.54 8.16 11.02
N LEU A 48 8.39 8.58 11.55
CA LEU A 48 8.05 10.00 11.66
C LEU A 48 8.90 10.70 12.72
N ALA A 49 9.16 10.07 13.86
CA ALA A 49 9.98 10.61 14.93
C ALA A 49 11.43 10.83 14.50
N ASP A 50 11.99 9.93 13.69
CA ASP A 50 13.35 10.07 13.15
C ASP A 50 13.47 11.25 12.17
N LEU A 51 12.40 11.55 11.44
CA LEU A 51 12.36 12.65 10.47
C LEU A 51 11.94 13.99 11.10
N TRP A 52 11.27 13.97 12.25
CA TRP A 52 10.71 15.16 12.91
C TRP A 52 11.76 16.25 13.24
N PRO A 53 12.96 15.93 13.78
CA PRO A 53 14.00 16.92 14.05
C PRO A 53 14.45 17.69 12.81
N SER A 54 14.34 17.06 11.63
CA SER A 54 14.69 17.66 10.34
C SER A 54 13.47 18.18 9.57
N SER A 55 12.27 18.14 10.14
CA SER A 55 11.01 18.49 9.45
C SER A 55 11.00 19.91 8.87
N HIS A 56 11.71 20.87 9.49
CA HIS A 56 11.85 22.23 8.96
C HIS A 56 12.69 22.28 7.66
N PHE A 57 13.52 21.27 7.40
CA PHE A 57 14.40 21.17 6.24
C PHE A 57 13.95 20.12 5.22
N LEU A 58 13.00 19.25 5.58
CA LEU A 58 12.50 18.18 4.73
C LEU A 58 11.26 18.63 3.96
N ASP A 59 11.22 18.34 2.66
CA ASP A 59 10.00 18.51 1.86
C ASP A 59 8.91 17.58 2.43
N THR A 60 7.67 18.08 2.46
CA THR A 60 6.46 17.34 2.81
C THR A 60 6.38 15.95 2.16
N LYS A 61 6.93 15.81 0.95
CA LYS A 61 6.99 14.55 0.21
C LYS A 61 7.77 13.44 0.93
N VAL A 62 8.76 13.79 1.75
CA VAL A 62 9.55 12.84 2.56
C VAL A 62 8.78 12.38 3.79
N LEU A 63 7.90 13.23 4.32
CA LEU A 63 7.07 12.95 5.48
C LEU A 63 5.77 12.19 5.11
N LEU A 64 5.32 12.28 3.85
CA LEU A 64 4.09 11.64 3.40
C LEU A 64 4.09 10.11 3.59
N PRO A 65 5.11 9.33 3.19
CA PRO A 65 5.10 7.88 3.35
C PRO A 65 4.88 7.38 4.80
N PRO A 66 5.64 7.84 5.82
CA PRO A 66 5.42 7.38 7.20
C PRO A 66 4.06 7.82 7.75
N ILE A 67 3.54 8.99 7.36
CA ILE A 67 2.20 9.45 7.74
C ILE A 67 1.14 8.50 7.17
N ILE A 68 1.24 8.09 5.91
CA ILE A 68 0.29 7.16 5.28
C ILE A 68 0.31 5.80 6.00
N ILE A 69 1.50 5.28 6.31
CA ILE A 69 1.65 4.02 7.06
C ILE A 69 0.98 4.11 8.44
N LEU A 70 1.19 5.23 9.15
CA LEU A 70 0.59 5.49 10.45
C LEU A 70 -0.94 5.51 10.38
N VAL A 71 -1.52 6.25 9.42
CA VAL A 71 -2.99 6.35 9.25
C VAL A 71 -3.59 4.99 8.91
N ILE A 72 -2.99 4.25 7.98
CA ILE A 72 -3.43 2.89 7.63
C ILE A 72 -3.37 1.96 8.86
N GLY A 73 -2.29 2.04 9.64
CA GLY A 73 -2.12 1.26 10.86
C GLY A 73 -3.21 1.55 11.89
N ILE A 74 -3.52 2.82 12.16
CA ILE A 74 -4.56 3.25 13.12
C ILE A 74 -5.93 2.73 12.68
N LEU A 75 -6.29 2.92 11.40
CA LEU A 75 -7.57 2.46 10.86
C LEU A 75 -7.69 0.93 10.95
N THR A 76 -6.63 0.21 10.56
CA THR A 76 -6.60 -1.26 10.63
C THR A 76 -6.74 -1.75 12.07
N PHE A 77 -6.02 -1.16 13.02
CA PHE A 77 -6.12 -1.50 14.43
C PHE A 77 -7.53 -1.28 14.97
N PHE A 78 -8.14 -0.12 14.67
CA PHE A 78 -9.47 0.21 15.17
C PHE A 78 -10.56 -0.72 14.61
N VAL A 79 -10.53 -1.00 13.30
CA VAL A 79 -11.48 -1.92 12.66
C VAL A 79 -11.33 -3.33 13.24
N ALA A 80 -10.09 -3.81 13.37
CA ALA A 80 -9.80 -5.12 13.94
C ALA A 80 -10.20 -5.23 15.43
N PHE A 81 -9.99 -4.17 16.21
CA PHE A 81 -10.41 -4.08 17.60
C PHE A 81 -11.92 -4.17 17.75
N LEU A 82 -12.68 -3.46 16.90
CA LEU A 82 -14.15 -3.57 16.86
C LEU A 82 -14.61 -4.99 16.53
N GLY A 83 -13.95 -5.67 15.58
CA GLY A 83 -14.21 -7.07 15.26
C GLY A 83 -13.99 -8.00 16.46
N CYS A 84 -12.85 -7.86 17.15
CA CYS A 84 -12.52 -8.65 18.35
C CYS A 84 -13.51 -8.39 19.49
N CYS A 85 -13.73 -7.12 19.83
CA CYS A 85 -14.64 -6.73 20.91
C CYS A 85 -16.09 -7.06 20.59
N GLY A 86 -16.52 -7.03 19.32
CA GLY A 86 -17.86 -7.43 18.92
C GLY A 86 -18.16 -8.90 19.24
N VAL A 87 -17.19 -9.79 19.00
CA VAL A 87 -17.29 -11.21 19.36
C VAL A 87 -17.23 -11.39 20.89
N LEU A 88 -16.25 -10.78 21.56
CA LEU A 88 -16.03 -10.94 23.01
C LEU A 88 -17.21 -10.39 23.84
N ALA A 89 -17.69 -9.19 23.50
CA ALA A 89 -18.80 -8.55 24.19
C ALA A 89 -20.17 -9.15 23.82
N ARG A 90 -20.21 -10.11 22.88
CA ARG A 90 -21.45 -10.64 22.28
C ARG A 90 -22.40 -9.51 21.87
N SER A 91 -21.86 -8.45 21.28
CA SER A 91 -22.63 -7.25 20.95
C SER A 91 -23.01 -7.25 19.47
N HIS A 92 -24.31 -7.43 19.20
CA HIS A 92 -24.86 -7.35 17.85
C HIS A 92 -24.52 -6.02 17.18
N CYS A 93 -24.66 -4.91 17.91
CA CYS A 93 -24.40 -3.56 17.38
C CYS A 93 -22.95 -3.42 16.88
N MET A 94 -21.98 -3.88 17.67
CA MET A 94 -20.56 -3.80 17.29
C MET A 94 -20.22 -4.65 16.07
N LEU A 95 -20.76 -5.87 15.97
CA LEU A 95 -20.57 -6.73 14.80
C LEU A 95 -21.23 -6.15 13.55
N THR A 96 -22.41 -5.53 13.69
CA THR A 96 -23.06 -4.83 12.57
C THR A 96 -22.28 -3.61 12.12
N SER A 97 -21.70 -2.83 13.05
CA SER A 97 -20.84 -1.69 12.71
C SER A 97 -19.57 -2.15 12.01
N PHE A 98 -18.93 -3.24 12.49
CA PHE A 98 -17.78 -3.84 11.84
C PHE A 98 -18.10 -4.26 10.39
N ALA A 99 -19.22 -4.96 10.18
CA ALA A 99 -19.67 -5.34 8.83
C ALA A 99 -19.95 -4.11 7.94
N ALA A 100 -20.59 -3.06 8.48
CA ALA A 100 -20.87 -1.83 7.75
C ALA A 100 -19.60 -1.09 7.32
N ILE A 101 -18.57 -1.07 8.19
CA ILE A 101 -17.26 -0.49 7.88
C ILE A 101 -16.59 -1.28 6.75
N LEU A 102 -16.54 -2.62 6.83
CA LEU A 102 -15.97 -3.45 5.76
C LEU A 102 -16.69 -3.25 4.43
N LEU A 103 -18.02 -3.16 4.43
CA LEU A 103 -18.79 -2.86 3.22
C LEU A 103 -18.43 -1.49 2.62
N SER A 104 -18.23 -0.49 3.46
CA SER A 104 -17.82 0.84 3.02
C SER A 104 -16.40 0.84 2.42
N LEU A 105 -15.49 0.05 2.99
CA LEU A 105 -14.14 -0.14 2.45
C LEU A 105 -14.15 -0.80 1.06
N ILE A 106 -14.99 -1.82 0.85
CA ILE A 106 -15.18 -2.45 -0.47
C ILE A 106 -15.63 -1.42 -1.50
N ILE A 107 -16.62 -0.57 -1.16
CA ILE A 107 -17.12 0.47 -2.07
C ILE A 107 -16.01 1.46 -2.40
N ILE A 108 -15.27 1.94 -1.39
CA ILE A 108 -14.15 2.86 -1.58
C ILE A 108 -13.07 2.25 -2.47
N GLN A 109 -12.74 0.96 -2.30
CA GLN A 109 -11.75 0.26 -3.12
C GLN A 109 -12.18 0.15 -4.58
N ILE A 110 -13.46 -0.17 -4.84
CA ILE A 110 -14.00 -0.23 -6.20
C ILE A 110 -13.94 1.16 -6.86
N LEU A 111 -14.35 2.21 -6.14
CA LEU A 111 -14.30 3.58 -6.63
C LEU A 111 -12.86 4.03 -6.89
N ALA A 112 -11.93 3.77 -5.96
CA ALA A 112 -10.53 4.09 -6.12
C ALA A 112 -9.91 3.36 -7.32
N GLY A 113 -10.24 2.08 -7.51
CA GLY A 113 -9.82 1.30 -8.68
C GLY A 113 -10.36 1.87 -9.99
N ALA A 114 -11.63 2.26 -10.03
CA ALA A 114 -12.23 2.90 -11.21
C ALA A 114 -11.57 4.24 -11.53
N ILE A 115 -11.36 5.09 -10.52
CA ILE A 115 -10.66 6.37 -10.67
C ILE A 115 -9.23 6.15 -11.18
N ALA A 116 -8.50 5.16 -10.64
CA ALA A 116 -7.15 4.85 -11.07
C ALA A 116 -7.05 4.43 -12.55
N ILE A 117 -8.08 3.76 -13.08
CA ILE A 117 -8.16 3.41 -14.49
C ILE A 117 -8.41 4.65 -15.35
N ILE A 118 -9.39 5.49 -14.96
CA ILE A 118 -9.79 6.68 -15.72
C ILE A 118 -8.68 7.73 -15.73
N ALA A 119 -8.07 8.00 -14.57
CA ALA A 119 -7.05 9.03 -14.41
C ALA A 119 -5.63 8.55 -14.76
N LYS A 120 -5.50 7.37 -15.38
CA LYS A 120 -4.20 6.74 -15.63
C LYS A 120 -3.28 7.66 -16.46
N ASP A 121 -3.79 8.25 -17.53
CA ASP A 121 -2.97 9.07 -18.44
C ASP A 121 -2.61 10.42 -17.78
N ASP A 122 -3.54 11.03 -17.05
CA ASP A 122 -3.31 12.26 -16.29
C ASP A 122 -2.28 12.07 -15.18
N PHE A 123 -2.37 10.95 -14.45
CA PHE A 123 -1.38 10.56 -13.46
C PHE A 123 -0.01 10.35 -14.11
N SER A 124 0.02 9.67 -15.26
CA SER A 124 1.24 9.42 -16.02
C SER A 124 1.92 10.72 -16.42
N ASN A 125 1.17 11.69 -16.92
CA ASN A 125 1.69 13.01 -17.32
C ASN A 125 2.15 13.83 -16.11
N SER A 126 1.35 13.84 -15.04
CA SER A 126 1.68 14.53 -13.79
C SER A 126 2.95 14.00 -13.16
N MET A 127 3.13 12.67 -13.15
CA MET A 127 4.34 12.01 -12.67
C MET A 127 5.56 12.41 -13.51
N ARG A 128 5.43 12.44 -14.85
CA ARG A 128 6.51 12.87 -15.75
C ARG A 128 6.91 14.33 -15.48
N SER A 129 5.94 15.22 -15.31
CA SER A 129 6.17 16.63 -14.97
C SER A 129 6.82 16.80 -13.60
N ALA A 130 6.38 16.03 -12.59
CA ALA A 130 6.98 16.03 -11.26
C ALA A 130 8.44 15.56 -11.29
N LEU A 131 8.75 14.53 -12.09
CA LEU A 131 10.13 14.08 -12.30
C LEU A 131 10.97 15.16 -12.99
N LYS A 132 10.45 15.85 -14.01
CA LYS A 132 11.19 16.96 -14.66
C LYS A 132 11.48 18.10 -13.69
N TYR A 133 10.50 18.48 -12.87
CA TYR A 133 10.68 19.49 -11.85
C TYR A 133 11.74 19.07 -10.81
N SER A 134 11.69 17.83 -10.33
CA SER A 134 12.71 17.31 -9.40
C SER A 134 14.10 17.23 -10.03
N LEU A 135 14.21 16.88 -11.31
CA LEU A 135 15.50 16.86 -12.03
C LEU A 135 16.18 18.23 -12.03
N GLY A 136 15.41 19.31 -12.20
CA GLY A 136 15.94 20.68 -12.12
C GLY A 136 16.52 21.04 -10.75
N ASN A 137 16.10 20.36 -9.69
CA ASN A 137 16.58 20.58 -8.32
C ASN A 137 17.80 19.72 -7.96
N TYR A 138 18.31 18.90 -8.89
CA TYR A 138 19.40 17.94 -8.66
C TYR A 138 20.64 18.56 -7.98
N SER A 139 21.08 19.73 -8.44
CA SER A 139 22.28 20.40 -7.91
C SER A 139 22.01 21.29 -6.68
N PHE A 140 20.74 21.47 -6.30
CA PHE A 140 20.34 22.39 -5.22
C PHE A 140 20.21 21.68 -3.87
N THR A 141 19.82 20.41 -3.86
CA THR A 141 19.72 19.63 -2.62
C THR A 141 20.53 18.34 -2.73
N ASN A 142 21.33 18.04 -1.70
CA ASN A 142 22.11 16.80 -1.64
C ASN A 142 21.20 15.55 -1.67
N LEU A 143 19.96 15.67 -1.19
CA LEU A 143 18.99 14.58 -1.15
C LEU A 143 18.40 14.26 -2.54
N ASP A 144 18.04 15.28 -3.33
CA ASP A 144 17.53 15.08 -4.69
C ASP A 144 18.63 14.48 -5.58
N GLY A 145 19.87 14.99 -5.48
CA GLY A 145 21.02 14.45 -6.20
C GLY A 145 21.29 12.97 -5.90
N GLN A 146 21.34 12.60 -4.61
CA GLN A 146 21.52 11.20 -4.20
C GLN A 146 20.36 10.30 -4.64
N SER A 147 19.13 10.79 -4.58
CA SER A 147 17.94 10.04 -4.98
C SER A 147 17.93 9.76 -6.49
N TRP A 148 18.29 10.76 -7.30
CA TRP A 148 18.46 10.61 -8.74
C TRP A 148 19.59 9.64 -9.08
N ASP A 149 20.75 9.79 -8.44
CA ASP A 149 21.89 8.90 -8.67
C ASP A 149 21.60 7.45 -8.29
N ALA A 150 20.84 7.22 -7.23
CA ALA A 150 20.39 5.89 -6.82
C ALA A 150 19.36 5.33 -7.83
N ALA A 151 18.39 6.15 -8.25
CA ALA A 151 17.36 5.74 -9.19
C ALA A 151 17.95 5.36 -10.56
N GLN A 152 18.84 6.18 -11.10
CA GLN A 152 19.49 5.95 -12.39
C GLN A 152 20.36 4.70 -12.41
N ARG A 153 21.12 4.46 -11.34
CA ARG A 153 21.91 3.22 -11.18
C ARG A 153 21.01 2.00 -11.05
N LYS A 154 19.95 2.08 -10.24
CA LYS A 154 19.04 0.96 -9.98
C LYS A 154 18.18 0.59 -11.19
N LEU A 155 17.76 1.57 -11.98
CA LEU A 155 16.85 1.37 -13.12
C LEU A 155 17.58 1.35 -14.46
N GLU A 156 18.89 1.59 -14.47
CA GLU A 156 19.74 1.65 -15.67
C GLU A 156 19.15 2.60 -16.72
N CYS A 157 18.96 3.85 -16.29
CA CYS A 157 18.32 4.92 -17.05
C CYS A 157 19.06 6.25 -16.89
N CYS A 158 18.74 7.23 -17.74
CA CYS A 158 19.31 8.57 -17.65
C CYS A 158 18.30 9.66 -18.00
N GLY A 159 18.17 10.65 -17.12
CA GLY A 159 17.18 11.73 -17.27
C GLY A 159 15.74 11.23 -17.14
N VAL A 160 14.76 12.09 -17.39
CA VAL A 160 13.34 11.71 -17.29
C VAL A 160 12.93 10.93 -18.54
N ASP A 161 13.13 11.55 -19.69
CA ASP A 161 12.82 11.04 -21.03
C ASP A 161 14.07 10.54 -21.75
N GLY A 162 15.24 11.06 -21.37
CA GLY A 162 16.53 10.62 -21.86
C GLY A 162 17.67 11.51 -21.37
N PRO A 163 18.92 11.20 -21.76
CA PRO A 163 20.11 11.89 -21.25
C PRO A 163 20.16 13.39 -21.58
N ARG A 164 19.41 13.85 -22.59
CA ARG A 164 19.36 15.28 -22.96
C ARG A 164 18.66 16.15 -21.94
N ASP A 165 17.84 15.58 -21.06
CA ASP A 165 17.17 16.35 -20.01
C ASP A 165 18.16 17.01 -19.04
N TRP A 166 19.39 16.50 -18.96
CA TRP A 166 20.45 17.05 -18.13
C TRP A 166 21.03 18.38 -18.63
N ALA A 167 20.75 18.79 -19.87
CA ALA A 167 21.19 20.08 -20.40
C ALA A 167 20.62 21.28 -19.62
N GLN A 168 19.59 21.08 -18.79
CA GLN A 168 19.07 22.11 -17.89
C GLN A 168 19.88 22.29 -16.59
N VAL A 169 20.75 21.33 -16.26
CA VAL A 169 21.54 21.31 -15.01
C VAL A 169 23.04 21.37 -15.30
N PHE A 170 23.50 20.69 -16.34
CA PHE A 170 24.91 20.59 -16.74
C PHE A 170 25.14 21.20 -18.12
N THR A 171 26.41 21.37 -18.48
CA THR A 171 26.78 21.76 -19.85
C THR A 171 26.34 20.68 -20.84
N GLU A 172 26.04 21.11 -22.07
CA GLU A 172 25.67 20.22 -23.16
C GLU A 172 26.68 19.07 -23.30
N ASN A 173 26.18 17.84 -23.51
CA ASN A 173 26.93 16.58 -23.57
C ASN A 173 27.55 16.09 -22.24
N GLN A 174 27.11 16.61 -21.10
CA GLN A 174 27.47 16.11 -19.76
C GLN A 174 26.26 15.55 -19.02
N VAL A 175 26.47 14.46 -18.29
CA VAL A 175 25.50 13.83 -17.39
C VAL A 175 26.18 13.36 -16.10
N PRO A 176 25.44 13.13 -15.01
CA PRO A 176 25.98 12.53 -13.80
C PRO A 176 26.64 11.18 -14.04
N ALA A 177 27.64 10.80 -13.22
CA ALA A 177 28.26 9.47 -13.25
C ALA A 177 27.24 8.33 -13.12
N SER A 178 26.13 8.56 -12.42
CA SER A 178 25.05 7.58 -12.25
C SER A 178 24.34 7.19 -13.56
N CYS A 179 24.49 7.98 -14.63
CA CYS A 179 24.01 7.64 -15.98
C CYS A 179 24.97 6.75 -16.78
N CYS A 180 26.22 6.57 -16.34
CA CYS A 180 27.22 5.82 -17.08
C CYS A 180 27.02 4.31 -16.94
N ARG A 181 27.28 3.57 -18.01
CA ARG A 181 27.42 2.11 -17.98
C ARG A 181 28.79 1.75 -17.41
N GLY A 182 28.81 1.01 -16.29
CA GLY A 182 30.06 0.51 -15.70
C GLY A 182 30.98 1.61 -15.15
N ALA A 183 30.43 2.74 -14.67
CA ALA A 183 31.24 3.81 -14.09
C ALA A 183 32.07 3.34 -12.88
N PRO A 184 33.32 3.84 -12.72
CA PRO A 184 34.06 3.69 -11.47
C PRO A 184 33.35 4.44 -10.31
N ASP A 185 33.56 4.00 -9.07
CA ASP A 185 32.96 4.55 -7.84
C ASP A 185 33.42 5.98 -7.47
N ASN A 186 33.72 6.86 -8.44
CA ASN A 186 34.01 8.26 -8.16
C ASN A 186 32.75 9.12 -8.25
N VAL A 187 32.23 9.47 -7.07
CA VAL A 187 30.97 10.23 -6.89
C VAL A 187 30.97 11.60 -7.58
N ASN A 188 32.14 12.15 -7.94
CA ASN A 188 32.29 13.46 -8.58
C ASN A 188 32.60 13.41 -10.09
N ALA A 189 32.60 12.24 -10.72
CA ALA A 189 32.78 12.17 -12.18
C ALA A 189 31.53 12.59 -12.94
N LEU A 190 31.73 13.29 -14.05
CA LEU A 190 30.71 13.49 -15.06
C LEU A 190 30.97 12.53 -16.21
N CYS A 191 29.92 11.90 -16.72
CA CYS A 191 29.98 11.21 -18.00
C CYS A 191 29.94 12.24 -19.12
N ARG A 192 30.81 12.09 -20.11
CA ARG A 192 30.81 12.86 -21.36
C ARG A 192 30.37 11.96 -22.51
N ASN A 193 29.93 12.57 -23.61
CA ASN A 193 29.42 11.91 -24.82
C ASN A 193 28.05 11.22 -24.60
N THR A 194 27.04 12.03 -24.32
CA THR A 194 25.62 11.61 -24.19
C THR A 194 25.05 10.84 -25.37
N PHE A 195 25.70 10.85 -26.54
CA PHE A 195 25.25 10.16 -27.74
C PHE A 195 25.79 8.72 -27.88
N ASP A 196 26.79 8.33 -27.09
CA ASP A 196 27.33 6.98 -27.15
C ASP A 196 26.53 6.06 -26.21
N ASP A 197 25.80 5.13 -26.81
CA ASP A 197 24.99 4.16 -26.07
C ASP A 197 25.86 3.20 -25.27
N ARG A 198 27.11 2.94 -25.67
CA ARG A 198 28.04 2.08 -24.92
C ARG A 198 28.44 2.69 -23.58
N ILE A 199 28.37 4.02 -23.47
CA ILE A 199 28.85 4.78 -22.32
C ILE A 199 27.69 5.26 -21.45
N VAL A 200 26.58 5.72 -22.03
CA VAL A 200 25.47 6.35 -21.29
C VAL A 200 24.15 5.61 -21.54
N TYR A 201 23.35 5.43 -20.49
CA TYR A 201 21.98 4.91 -20.64
C TYR A 201 21.13 5.87 -21.48
N GLN A 202 20.62 5.39 -22.62
CA GLN A 202 19.81 6.20 -23.55
C GLN A 202 18.32 6.23 -23.19
N ILE A 203 17.86 5.31 -22.33
CA ILE A 203 16.44 5.21 -21.96
C ILE A 203 16.17 6.13 -20.75
N GLY A 204 15.15 6.97 -20.86
CA GLY A 204 14.68 7.81 -19.76
C GLY A 204 14.14 7.00 -18.57
N CYS A 205 14.36 7.52 -17.36
CA CYS A 205 13.92 6.88 -16.13
C CYS A 205 12.40 6.79 -16.01
N TYR A 206 11.65 7.70 -16.61
CA TYR A 206 10.19 7.61 -16.64
C TYR A 206 9.71 6.36 -17.39
N ALA A 207 10.29 6.05 -18.54
CA ALA A 207 9.93 4.86 -19.32
C ALA A 207 10.27 3.57 -18.56
N LYS A 208 11.43 3.51 -17.89
CA LYS A 208 11.81 2.38 -17.02
C LYS A 208 10.93 2.26 -15.79
N LEU A 209 10.53 3.37 -15.16
CA LEU A 209 9.56 3.39 -14.07
C LEU A 209 8.20 2.88 -14.52
N GLN A 210 7.67 3.35 -15.66
CA GLN A 210 6.44 2.85 -16.24
C GLN A 210 6.52 1.35 -16.56
N GLN A 211 7.64 0.89 -17.11
CA GLN A 211 7.85 -0.53 -17.39
C GLN A 211 7.89 -1.35 -16.09
N SER A 212 8.59 -0.86 -15.07
CA SER A 212 8.63 -1.49 -13.74
C SER A 212 7.24 -1.57 -13.12
N VAL A 213 6.46 -0.48 -13.18
CA VAL A 213 5.07 -0.46 -12.70
C VAL A 213 4.20 -1.44 -13.48
N ARG A 214 4.34 -1.54 -14.81
CA ARG A 214 3.59 -2.51 -15.63
C ARG A 214 3.96 -3.96 -15.33
N ILE A 215 5.22 -4.24 -15.01
CA ILE A 215 5.65 -5.59 -14.63
C ILE A 215 5.05 -5.97 -13.27
N HIS A 216 5.08 -5.04 -12.32
CA HIS A 216 4.58 -5.28 -10.96
C HIS A 216 3.06 -5.02 -10.82
N SER A 217 2.38 -4.50 -11.84
CA SER A 217 0.96 -4.17 -11.75
C SER A 217 0.10 -5.41 -11.50
N ASN A 218 0.53 -6.58 -11.98
CA ASN A 218 -0.18 -7.83 -11.73
C ASN A 218 -0.25 -8.16 -10.24
N TRP A 219 0.83 -7.90 -9.49
CA TRP A 219 0.85 -8.07 -8.04
C TRP A 219 -0.05 -7.07 -7.34
N ILE A 220 -0.03 -5.80 -7.76
CA ILE A 220 -0.88 -4.74 -7.18
C ILE A 220 -2.36 -5.07 -7.39
N ILE A 221 -2.74 -5.45 -8.61
CA ILE A 221 -4.12 -5.86 -8.94
C ILE A 221 -4.51 -7.10 -8.13
N GLY A 222 -3.60 -8.09 -8.03
CA GLY A 222 -3.82 -9.31 -7.25
C GLY A 222 -4.04 -9.03 -5.76
N LEU A 223 -3.23 -8.15 -5.16
CA LEU A 223 -3.38 -7.74 -3.77
C LEU A 223 -4.69 -7.00 -3.54
N GLY A 224 -5.09 -6.09 -4.45
CA GLY A 224 -6.35 -5.38 -4.38
C GLY A 224 -7.56 -6.33 -4.45
N LEU A 225 -7.56 -7.27 -5.40
CA LEU A 225 -8.63 -8.27 -5.50
C LEU A 225 -8.67 -9.19 -4.28
N GLY A 226 -7.50 -9.62 -3.79
CA GLY A 226 -7.39 -10.43 -2.58
C GLY A 226 -7.96 -9.72 -1.35
N LEU A 227 -7.71 -8.41 -1.21
CA LEU A 227 -8.26 -7.60 -0.14
C LEU A 227 -9.80 -7.55 -0.19
N VAL A 228 -10.39 -7.29 -1.36
CA VAL A 228 -11.86 -7.30 -1.53
C VAL A 228 -12.46 -8.66 -1.16
N LEU A 229 -11.83 -9.76 -1.57
CA LEU A 229 -12.30 -11.11 -1.22
C LEU A 229 -12.25 -11.37 0.29
N ILE A 230 -11.18 -10.93 0.96
CA ILE A 230 -11.04 -11.07 2.42
C ILE A 230 -12.09 -10.24 3.16
N GLU A 231 -12.41 -9.03 2.66
CA GLU A 231 -13.45 -8.18 3.24
C GLU A 231 -14.84 -8.78 3.07
N ILE A 232 -15.15 -9.34 1.91
CA ILE A 232 -16.42 -10.05 1.67
C ILE A 232 -16.57 -11.21 2.65
N LEU A 233 -15.53 -12.02 2.82
CA LEU A 233 -15.54 -13.10 3.80
C LEU A 233 -15.74 -12.56 5.22
N GLY A 234 -15.06 -11.48 5.58
CA GLY A 234 -15.22 -10.79 6.86
C GLY A 234 -16.66 -10.32 7.11
N VAL A 235 -17.31 -9.73 6.10
CA VAL A 235 -18.72 -9.30 6.17
C VAL A 235 -19.65 -10.49 6.36
N ILE A 236 -19.48 -11.57 5.59
CA ILE A 236 -20.31 -12.78 5.71
C ILE A 236 -20.20 -13.35 7.12
N LEU A 237 -18.97 -13.53 7.62
CA LEU A 237 -18.72 -14.09 8.94
C LEU A 237 -19.26 -13.18 10.06
N ALA A 238 -19.10 -11.86 9.93
CA ALA A 238 -19.63 -10.90 10.89
C ALA A 238 -21.17 -10.91 10.92
N CYS A 239 -21.83 -10.96 9.77
CA CYS A 239 -23.29 -11.04 9.67
C CYS A 239 -23.83 -12.35 10.27
N VAL A 240 -23.16 -13.48 10.00
CA VAL A 240 -23.53 -14.78 10.59
C VAL A 240 -23.38 -14.75 12.10
N ALA A 241 -22.24 -14.25 12.61
CA ALA A 241 -22.00 -14.11 14.04
C ALA A 241 -22.99 -13.15 14.71
N ALA A 242 -23.30 -12.02 14.08
CA ALA A 242 -24.29 -11.07 14.58
C ALA A 242 -25.69 -11.71 14.67
N LYS A 243 -26.11 -12.43 13.62
CA LYS A 243 -27.39 -13.13 13.61
C LYS A 243 -27.48 -14.20 14.71
N SER A 244 -26.44 -15.02 14.86
CA SER A 244 -26.33 -16.03 15.93
C SER A 244 -26.52 -15.40 17.32
N ILE A 245 -25.81 -14.29 17.60
CA ILE A 245 -25.93 -13.56 18.87
C ILE A 245 -27.33 -12.95 19.09
N ARG A 246 -27.96 -12.44 18.02
CA ARG A 246 -29.32 -11.88 18.10
C ARG A 246 -30.36 -12.96 18.42
N ASP A 247 -30.24 -14.12 17.78
CA ASP A 247 -31.15 -15.24 17.99
C ASP A 247 -30.98 -15.81 19.42
N ASP A 248 -29.74 -15.95 19.90
CA ASP A 248 -29.42 -16.32 21.30
C ASP A 248 -30.06 -15.35 22.32
N ASN A 249 -30.03 -14.05 22.05
CA ASN A 249 -30.61 -13.04 22.95
C ASN A 249 -32.15 -13.02 22.90
N ARG A 250 -32.77 -13.45 21.81
CA ARG A 250 -34.24 -13.52 21.66
C ARG A 250 -34.83 -14.76 22.33
N ASN A 251 -34.04 -15.82 22.47
CA ASN A 251 -34.46 -17.10 23.06
C ASN A 251 -34.25 -17.18 24.58
N LYS A 252 -33.77 -16.09 25.21
CA LYS A 252 -33.66 -15.90 26.66
C LYS A 252 -34.76 -14.98 27.16
#